data_AF-A0A9P5PP44-F1
#
_entry.id   AF-A0A9P5PP44-F1
#
_cell.length_a   1.000
_cell.length_b   1.000
_cell.length_c   1.000
_cell.angle_alpha   90.00
_cell.angle_beta   90.00
_cell.angle_gamma   90.00
#
_symmetry.space_group_name_H-M   'P 1'
#
loop_
_entity.id
_entity.type
_entity.pdbx_description
1 polymer ?
#
loop_
_entity_poly.entity_id
_entity_poly.type
_entity_poly.pdbx_seq_one_letter_code
_entity_poly.pdbx_strand_id
1 'polypeptide(L)'
;MNYSDSSSIARFPNFHFNLHSLTSLATIRKSNKPEFSNKVNVLLAVLEVEGPDTIRTKKGPDAGKEISILKMILGDEDGNVCKLTAWRETADIWGGSGSNDIAAKRGDVVLIENVTTTHDPSTSPTLTASPNLKSKLEICYRTMPYAHEDLRLRPDLRLGGSDVCVRKVASVVRWFERMAGLAAG
;
A
#
# COMPACT_ATOMS: atom_id res chain seq x y z
N MET A 1 15.26 21.20 37.53
CA MET A 1 15.67 19.81 37.80
C MET A 1 15.37 18.99 36.56
N ASN A 2 16.38 18.26 36.09
CA ASN A 2 16.52 17.58 34.81
C ASN A 2 15.29 16.76 34.35
N TYR A 3 14.66 17.18 33.25
CA TYR A 3 13.90 16.26 32.40
C TYR A 3 14.90 15.63 31.43
N SER A 4 15.38 14.44 31.77
CA SER A 4 16.12 13.62 30.84
C SER A 4 15.13 13.09 29.80
N ASP A 5 15.08 13.69 28.61
CA ASP A 5 14.43 13.12 27.42
C ASP A 5 15.19 11.85 26.98
N SER A 6 15.05 10.79 27.76
CA SER A 6 15.58 9.45 27.47
C SER A 6 14.57 8.65 26.66
N SER A 7 14.06 9.19 25.56
CA SER A 7 13.18 8.43 24.65
C SER A 7 13.62 8.48 23.20
N SER A 8 14.90 8.24 22.93
CA SER A 8 15.31 7.69 21.63
C SER A 8 15.19 6.16 21.68
N ILE A 9 14.01 5.64 22.02
CA ILE A 9 13.73 4.22 21.79
C ILE A 9 13.67 4.05 20.28
N ALA A 10 14.72 3.43 19.76
CA ALA A 10 14.84 3.04 18.37
C ALA A 10 13.61 2.19 18.01
N ARG A 11 12.80 2.64 17.03
CA ARG A 11 11.55 1.96 16.66
C ARG A 11 11.86 0.83 15.71
N PHE A 12 11.89 -0.40 16.19
CA PHE A 12 12.14 -1.56 15.35
C PHE A 12 11.00 -1.75 14.33
N PRO A 13 11.31 -2.19 13.09
CA PRO A 13 10.30 -2.65 12.15
C PRO A 13 9.45 -3.77 12.77
N ASN A 14 8.14 -3.71 12.60
CA ASN A 14 7.17 -4.67 13.15
C ASN A 14 6.42 -5.48 12.08
N PHE A 15 6.74 -5.27 10.80
CA PHE A 15 6.18 -6.02 9.67
C PHE A 15 7.04 -7.25 9.34
N HIS A 16 6.40 -8.30 8.83
CA HIS A 16 7.09 -9.51 8.37
C HIS A 16 6.32 -10.17 7.23
N PHE A 17 6.99 -10.50 6.13
CA PHE A 17 6.37 -11.14 4.98
C PHE A 17 7.36 -11.99 4.18
N ASN A 18 6.86 -12.96 3.42
CA ASN A 18 7.71 -13.78 2.56
C ASN A 18 7.97 -13.06 1.22
N LEU A 19 9.24 -12.71 0.94
CA LEU A 19 9.62 -12.05 -0.32
C LEU A 19 9.24 -12.86 -1.57
N HIS A 20 9.26 -14.19 -1.49
CA HIS A 20 8.91 -15.05 -2.63
C HIS A 20 7.41 -15.01 -2.97
N SER A 21 6.58 -14.49 -2.07
CA SER A 21 5.14 -14.26 -2.35
C SER A 21 4.88 -12.94 -3.08
N LEU A 22 5.87 -12.03 -3.13
CA LEU A 22 5.71 -10.74 -3.78
C LEU A 22 5.78 -10.89 -5.31
N THR A 23 4.84 -10.26 -5.99
CA THR A 23 4.81 -10.12 -7.44
C THR A 23 5.18 -8.69 -7.82
N SER A 24 6.12 -8.51 -8.73
CA SER A 24 6.49 -7.17 -9.23
C SER A 24 5.51 -6.69 -10.30
N LEU A 25 5.33 -5.37 -10.44
CA LEU A 25 4.49 -4.80 -11.49
C LEU A 25 5.02 -5.11 -12.88
N ALA A 26 6.36 -5.17 -13.02
CA ALA A 26 7.01 -5.62 -14.26
C ALA A 26 6.61 -7.04 -14.66
N THR A 27 6.40 -7.95 -13.69
CA THR A 27 5.95 -9.33 -13.94
C THR A 27 4.50 -9.35 -14.41
N ILE A 28 3.64 -8.57 -13.75
CA ILE A 28 2.22 -8.43 -14.13
C ILE A 28 2.09 -7.92 -15.56
N ARG A 29 2.86 -6.87 -15.92
CA ARG A 29 2.86 -6.29 -17.28
C ARG A 29 3.33 -7.26 -18.37
N LYS A 30 4.22 -8.20 -18.03
CA LYS A 30 4.74 -9.20 -18.98
C LYS A 30 3.86 -10.45 -19.07
N SER A 31 2.83 -10.57 -18.24
CA SER A 31 1.93 -11.71 -18.26
C SER A 31 1.07 -11.68 -19.53
N ASN A 32 1.27 -12.66 -20.41
CA ASN A 32 0.42 -12.88 -21.59
C ASN A 32 -0.84 -13.71 -21.28
N LYS A 33 -1.06 -14.06 -20.00
CA LYS A 33 -2.25 -14.85 -19.62
C LYS A 33 -3.41 -13.87 -19.36
N PRO A 34 -4.54 -13.99 -20.09
CA PRO A 34 -5.74 -13.24 -19.76
C PRO A 34 -6.19 -13.67 -18.35
N GLU A 35 -6.08 -12.76 -17.39
CA GLU A 35 -6.26 -13.03 -15.97
C GLU A 35 -7.70 -13.32 -15.58
N PHE A 36 -7.91 -14.29 -14.68
CA PHE A 36 -9.06 -14.28 -13.76
C PHE A 36 -8.86 -15.06 -12.43
N SER A 37 -7.65 -15.54 -12.08
CA SER A 37 -7.53 -16.48 -10.94
C SER A 37 -6.34 -16.31 -9.98
N ASN A 38 -5.28 -15.59 -10.34
CA ASN A 38 -4.10 -15.57 -9.47
C ASN A 38 -4.15 -14.35 -8.56
N LYS A 39 -4.43 -14.60 -7.29
CA LYS A 39 -4.22 -13.61 -6.23
C LYS A 39 -2.72 -13.36 -6.13
N VAL A 40 -2.32 -12.10 -6.08
CA VAL A 40 -0.94 -11.69 -5.90
C VAL A 40 -0.79 -10.84 -4.64
N ASN A 41 0.45 -10.78 -4.15
CA ASN A 41 0.86 -9.87 -3.10
C ASN A 41 1.86 -8.88 -3.69
N VAL A 42 1.76 -7.60 -3.33
CA VAL A 42 2.61 -6.53 -3.88
C VAL A 42 3.12 -5.64 -2.75
N LEU A 43 4.32 -5.10 -2.88
CA LEU A 43 4.88 -4.09 -1.98
C LEU A 43 5.15 -2.82 -2.78
N LEU A 44 4.42 -1.75 -2.50
CA LEU A 44 4.38 -0.56 -3.35
C LEU A 44 4.37 0.72 -2.50
N ALA A 45 4.81 1.84 -3.07
CA ALA A 45 4.59 3.16 -2.49
C ALA A 45 3.29 3.78 -3.03
N VAL A 46 2.52 4.42 -2.16
CA VAL A 46 1.30 5.16 -2.49
C VAL A 46 1.66 6.52 -3.08
N LEU A 47 1.32 6.73 -4.34
CA LEU A 47 1.55 7.98 -5.07
C LEU A 47 0.35 8.93 -4.97
N GLU A 48 -0.86 8.37 -4.93
CA GLU A 48 -2.12 9.09 -4.86
C GLU A 48 -3.20 8.23 -4.20
N VAL A 49 -4.13 8.85 -3.49
CA VAL A 49 -5.31 8.23 -2.89
C VAL A 49 -6.53 9.10 -3.19
N GLU A 50 -7.59 8.49 -3.69
CA GLU A 50 -8.90 9.13 -3.98
C GLU A 50 -9.99 8.29 -3.30
N GLY A 51 -10.87 8.94 -2.54
CA GLY A 51 -11.92 8.31 -1.74
C GLY A 51 -11.51 8.06 -0.28
N PRO A 52 -12.28 7.23 0.47
CA PRO A 52 -13.37 6.39 -0.01
C PRO A 52 -14.62 7.20 -0.39
N ASP A 53 -15.17 6.92 -1.58
CA ASP A 53 -16.44 7.47 -2.05
C ASP A 53 -17.55 6.42 -1.95
N THR A 54 -18.79 6.85 -1.71
CA THR A 54 -19.95 5.96 -1.71
C THR A 54 -20.66 6.01 -3.05
N ILE A 55 -20.78 4.87 -3.74
CA ILE A 55 -21.51 4.75 -5.00
C ILE A 55 -22.74 3.86 -4.84
N ARG A 56 -23.84 4.22 -5.52
CA ARG A 56 -25.04 3.38 -5.62
C ARG A 56 -24.95 2.45 -6.82
N THR A 57 -25.03 1.15 -6.59
CA THR A 57 -25.05 0.13 -7.63
C THR A 57 -26.36 0.18 -8.41
N LYS A 58 -26.27 0.37 -9.73
CA LYS A 58 -27.45 0.43 -10.61
C LYS A 58 -27.94 -0.96 -11.07
N LYS A 59 -27.11 -2.00 -11.01
CA LYS A 59 -27.38 -3.36 -11.52
C LYS A 59 -26.62 -4.43 -10.71
N GLY A 60 -27.13 -5.67 -10.71
CA GLY A 60 -26.52 -6.84 -10.05
C GLY A 60 -27.21 -7.27 -8.75
N PRO A 61 -26.71 -8.32 -8.07
CA PRO A 61 -27.30 -8.85 -6.82
C PRO A 61 -27.26 -7.83 -5.66
N ASP A 62 -26.41 -6.81 -5.77
CA ASP A 62 -26.32 -5.71 -4.83
C ASP A 62 -27.01 -4.43 -5.32
N ALA A 63 -27.86 -4.48 -6.37
CA ALA A 63 -28.51 -3.29 -6.93
C ALA A 63 -29.29 -2.50 -5.86
N GLY A 64 -29.10 -1.18 -5.84
CA GLY A 64 -29.70 -0.27 -4.85
C GLY A 64 -28.88 -0.12 -3.56
N LYS A 65 -27.84 -0.93 -3.35
CA LYS A 65 -26.94 -0.78 -2.20
C LYS A 65 -25.90 0.31 -2.45
N GLU A 66 -25.55 0.98 -1.37
CA GLU A 66 -24.40 1.87 -1.30
C GLU A 66 -23.15 1.04 -1.03
N ILE A 67 -22.14 1.18 -1.90
CA ILE A 67 -20.84 0.53 -1.76
C ILE A 67 -19.75 1.57 -1.76
N SER A 68 -18.79 1.41 -0.87
CA SER A 68 -17.61 2.26 -0.82
C SER A 68 -16.59 1.86 -1.89
N ILE A 69 -15.91 2.84 -2.46
CA ILE A 69 -14.84 2.67 -3.43
C ILE A 69 -13.67 3.57 -3.06
N LEU A 70 -12.47 3.00 -3.01
CA LEU A 70 -11.23 3.75 -2.81
C LEU A 70 -10.28 3.44 -3.95
N LYS A 71 -9.75 4.48 -4.59
CA LYS A 71 -8.80 4.36 -5.69
C LYS A 71 -7.42 4.82 -5.22
N MET A 72 -6.40 4.14 -5.71
CA MET A 72 -5.01 4.49 -5.42
C MET A 72 -4.18 4.40 -6.68
N ILE A 73 -3.17 5.27 -6.78
CA ILE A 73 -2.05 5.11 -7.71
C ILE A 73 -0.84 4.69 -6.88
N LEU A 74 -0.20 3.60 -7.30
CA LEU A 74 0.89 2.96 -6.55
C LEU A 74 2.07 2.73 -7.49
N GLY A 75 3.30 2.74 -6.96
CA GLY A 75 4.49 2.42 -7.73
C GLY A 75 5.52 1.56 -6.99
N ASP A 76 6.36 0.86 -7.76
CA ASP A 76 7.44 0.03 -7.26
C ASP A 76 8.82 0.72 -7.39
N GLU A 77 9.86 0.14 -6.80
CA GLU A 77 11.19 0.75 -6.83
C GLU A 77 11.84 0.80 -8.22
N ASP A 78 11.28 0.05 -9.18
CA ASP A 78 11.72 0.02 -10.58
C ASP A 78 11.03 1.13 -11.41
N GLY A 79 10.19 1.96 -10.77
CA GLY A 79 9.48 3.05 -11.41
C GLY A 79 8.23 2.64 -12.19
N ASN A 80 7.77 1.39 -12.06
CA ASN A 80 6.49 0.99 -12.64
C ASN A 80 5.35 1.52 -11.77
N VAL A 81 4.21 1.79 -12.41
CA VAL A 81 3.02 2.32 -11.76
C VAL A 81 1.82 1.44 -12.07
N CYS A 82 0.93 1.24 -11.09
CA CYS A 82 -0.35 0.60 -11.26
C CYS A 82 -1.47 1.41 -10.61
N LYS A 83 -2.70 1.17 -11.07
CA LYS A 83 -3.91 1.67 -10.41
C LYS A 83 -4.48 0.56 -9.52
N LEU A 84 -5.01 0.90 -8.36
CA LEU A 84 -5.74 -0.03 -7.50
C LEU A 84 -7.13 0.50 -7.22
N THR A 85 -8.12 -0.38 -7.23
CA THR A 85 -9.48 -0.10 -6.74
C THR A 85 -9.83 -1.08 -5.62
N ALA A 86 -10.07 -0.53 -4.43
CA ALA A 86 -10.63 -1.25 -3.29
C ALA A 86 -12.14 -1.05 -3.24
N TRP A 87 -12.87 -2.12 -2.90
CA TRP A 87 -14.33 -2.14 -2.89
C TRP A 87 -14.91 -2.45 -1.51
N ARG A 88 -16.11 -1.91 -1.25
CA ARG A 88 -16.92 -2.15 -0.04
C ARG A 88 -16.12 -1.86 1.24
N GLU A 89 -16.25 -2.69 2.28
CA GLU A 89 -15.57 -2.51 3.56
C GLU A 89 -14.03 -2.48 3.44
N THR A 90 -13.45 -3.07 2.39
CA THR A 90 -12.00 -2.92 2.12
C THR A 90 -11.64 -1.47 1.83
N ALA A 91 -12.49 -0.74 1.09
CA ALA A 91 -12.30 0.69 0.84
C ALA A 91 -12.44 1.51 2.13
N ASP A 92 -13.44 1.19 2.96
CA ASP A 92 -13.68 1.90 4.22
C ASP A 92 -12.51 1.76 5.20
N ILE A 93 -12.02 0.53 5.37
CA ILE A 93 -10.89 0.22 6.27
C ILE A 93 -9.62 0.90 5.78
N TRP A 94 -9.29 0.78 4.49
CA TRP A 94 -8.05 1.38 3.95
C TRP A 94 -8.13 2.90 3.87
N GLY A 95 -9.34 3.46 3.78
CA GLY A 95 -9.63 4.88 3.87
C GLY A 95 -9.65 5.44 5.29
N GLY A 96 -9.55 4.60 6.33
CA GLY A 96 -9.58 5.02 7.73
C GLY A 96 -10.96 5.46 8.22
N SER A 97 -12.03 4.84 7.73
CA SER A 97 -13.41 5.17 8.13
C SER A 97 -13.78 4.60 9.51
N GLY A 98 -13.08 3.56 9.98
CA GLY A 98 -13.24 3.02 11.33
C GLY A 98 -12.45 3.78 12.39
N SER A 99 -12.90 3.71 13.64
CA SER A 99 -12.31 4.47 14.77
C SER A 99 -10.85 4.12 15.08
N ASN A 100 -10.41 2.91 14.73
CA ASN A 100 -9.03 2.44 14.92
C ASN A 100 -8.27 2.24 13.60
N ASP A 101 -8.92 2.52 12.47
CA ASP A 101 -8.33 2.28 11.16
C ASP A 101 -7.38 3.40 10.77
N ILE A 102 -6.23 3.02 10.23
CA ILE A 102 -5.23 3.98 9.77
C ILE A 102 -5.41 4.14 8.27
N ALA A 103 -5.88 5.32 7.86
CA ALA A 103 -5.98 5.66 6.44
C ALA A 103 -4.61 5.55 5.75
N ALA A 104 -4.58 4.87 4.61
CA ALA A 104 -3.46 4.92 3.68
C ALA A 104 -3.35 6.33 3.10
N LYS A 105 -2.13 6.85 3.02
CA LYS A 105 -1.83 8.21 2.55
C LYS A 105 -0.74 8.18 1.49
N ARG A 106 -0.66 9.25 0.71
CA ARG A 106 0.47 9.50 -0.18
C ARG A 106 1.78 9.42 0.61
N GLY A 107 2.72 8.65 0.09
CA GLY A 107 4.03 8.39 0.70
C GLY A 107 4.08 7.18 1.62
N ASP A 108 2.97 6.48 1.83
CA ASP A 108 3.03 5.19 2.52
C ASP A 108 3.66 4.13 1.62
N VAL A 109 4.55 3.32 2.19
CA VAL A 109 4.98 2.05 1.61
C VAL A 109 4.12 0.96 2.23
N VAL A 110 3.34 0.30 1.38
CA VAL A 110 2.29 -0.63 1.77
C VAL A 110 2.55 -2.02 1.21
N LEU A 111 2.38 -3.04 2.06
CA LEU A 111 2.21 -4.41 1.64
C LEU A 111 0.72 -4.64 1.40
N ILE A 112 0.38 -5.05 0.18
CA ILE A 112 -1.00 -5.36 -0.21
C ILE A 112 -1.08 -6.83 -0.56
N GLU A 113 -1.90 -7.57 0.17
CA GLU A 113 -2.08 -9.01 -0.02
C GLU A 113 -3.42 -9.34 -0.66
N ASN A 114 -3.46 -10.46 -1.38
CA ASN A 114 -4.66 -11.04 -1.97
C ASN A 114 -5.42 -10.05 -2.88
N VAL A 115 -4.74 -9.46 -3.85
CA VAL A 115 -5.37 -8.66 -4.91
C VAL A 115 -5.39 -9.43 -6.22
N THR A 116 -6.41 -9.19 -7.03
CA THR A 116 -6.43 -9.68 -8.41
C THR A 116 -5.89 -8.61 -9.32
N THR A 117 -5.15 -9.04 -10.32
CA THR A 117 -4.58 -8.20 -11.36
C THR A 117 -5.45 -8.28 -12.61
N THR A 118 -5.51 -7.17 -13.34
CA THR A 118 -6.00 -7.08 -14.71
C THR A 118 -5.02 -6.22 -15.51
N HIS A 119 -4.56 -6.73 -16.64
CA HIS A 119 -3.59 -6.04 -17.49
C HIS A 119 -4.08 -5.95 -18.94
N ASP A 120 -4.08 -4.72 -19.46
CA ASP A 120 -4.16 -4.41 -20.89
C ASP A 120 -2.78 -3.90 -21.32
N PRO A 121 -2.13 -4.49 -22.35
CA PRO A 121 -0.81 -4.07 -22.84
C PRO A 121 -0.68 -2.58 -23.17
N SER A 122 -1.80 -1.90 -23.44
CA SER A 122 -1.83 -0.47 -23.76
C SER A 122 -1.85 0.44 -22.53
N THR A 123 -2.00 -0.09 -21.32
CA THR A 123 -2.19 0.69 -20.10
C THR A 123 -1.38 0.16 -18.91
N SER A 124 -1.28 0.96 -17.85
CA SER A 124 -0.74 0.49 -16.58
C SER A 124 -1.58 -0.66 -16.00
N PRO A 125 -0.95 -1.66 -15.36
CA PRO A 125 -1.68 -2.72 -14.66
C PRO A 125 -2.70 -2.15 -13.67
N THR A 126 -3.80 -2.88 -13.52
CA THR A 126 -4.88 -2.54 -12.58
C THR A 126 -5.02 -3.64 -11.54
N LEU A 127 -5.13 -3.25 -10.28
CA LEU A 127 -5.29 -4.13 -9.13
C LEU A 127 -6.69 -3.94 -8.56
N THR A 128 -7.32 -5.04 -8.16
CA THR A 128 -8.62 -5.03 -7.49
C THR A 128 -8.49 -5.68 -6.12
N ALA A 129 -8.94 -4.95 -5.10
CA ALA A 129 -9.02 -5.41 -3.72
C ALA A 129 -10.49 -5.49 -3.28
N SER A 130 -10.86 -6.55 -2.58
CA SER A 130 -12.22 -6.67 -2.06
C SER A 130 -12.30 -7.65 -0.89
N PRO A 131 -13.40 -7.63 -0.14
CA PRO A 131 -13.59 -8.51 1.00
C PRO A 131 -13.66 -9.99 0.59
N ASN A 132 -14.23 -10.27 -0.59
CA ASN A 132 -14.29 -11.63 -1.16
C ASN A 132 -12.90 -12.19 -1.45
N LEU A 133 -11.94 -11.33 -1.76
CA LEU A 133 -10.55 -11.74 -1.95
C LEU A 133 -9.81 -11.93 -0.63
N LYS A 134 -10.36 -11.41 0.48
CA LYS A 134 -9.69 -11.24 1.78
C LYS A 134 -8.45 -10.37 1.64
N SER A 135 -8.58 -9.28 0.87
CA SER A 135 -7.49 -8.33 0.64
C SER A 135 -7.07 -7.65 1.93
N LYS A 136 -5.77 -7.47 2.12
CA LYS A 136 -5.19 -6.78 3.28
C LYS A 136 -4.23 -5.70 2.83
N LEU A 137 -4.14 -4.64 3.62
CA LEU A 137 -3.16 -3.57 3.46
C LEU A 137 -2.46 -3.36 4.80
N GLU A 138 -1.14 -3.45 4.79
CA GLU A 138 -0.29 -3.13 5.93
C GLU A 138 0.63 -1.96 5.55
N ILE A 139 0.60 -0.88 6.34
CA ILE A 139 1.52 0.25 6.15
C ILE A 139 2.85 -0.11 6.82
N CYS A 140 3.86 -0.44 6.01
CA CYS A 140 5.19 -0.78 6.49
C CYS A 140 6.01 0.47 6.85
N TYR A 141 5.80 1.58 6.14
CA TYR A 141 6.52 2.84 6.38
C TYR A 141 5.73 4.06 5.86
N ARG A 142 5.74 5.20 6.57
CA ARG A 142 5.15 6.48 6.15
C ARG A 142 6.24 7.52 5.88
N THR A 143 6.53 7.80 4.61
CA THR A 143 7.61 8.74 4.24
C THR A 143 7.28 10.20 4.55
N MET A 144 6.00 10.57 4.47
CA MET A 144 5.51 11.92 4.72
C MET A 144 4.57 11.92 5.93
N PRO A 145 5.05 12.25 7.15
CA PRO A 145 4.19 12.36 8.32
C PRO A 145 3.38 13.67 8.27
N TYR A 146 2.10 13.59 8.60
CA TYR A 146 1.18 14.73 8.69
C TYR A 146 0.88 15.11 10.15
N ALA A 147 0.99 14.14 11.06
CA ALA A 147 0.77 14.34 12.49
C ALA A 147 1.81 13.59 13.35
N HIS A 148 1.93 13.95 14.63
CA HIS A 148 2.90 13.33 15.55
C HIS A 148 2.69 11.81 15.70
N GLU A 149 1.43 11.36 15.66
CA GLU A 149 1.06 9.95 15.71
C GLU A 149 1.63 9.13 14.54
N ASP A 150 1.91 9.75 13.40
CA ASP A 150 2.47 9.09 12.22
C ASP A 150 3.89 8.58 12.45
N LEU A 151 4.58 9.09 13.48
CA LEU A 151 5.90 8.58 13.86
C LEU A 151 5.88 7.07 14.14
N ARG A 152 4.74 6.48 14.53
CA ARG A 152 4.63 5.02 14.77
C ARG A 152 4.75 4.20 13.50
N LEU A 153 4.47 4.81 12.35
CA LEU A 153 4.59 4.23 11.02
C LEU A 153 5.96 4.54 10.41
N ARG A 154 6.93 4.98 11.21
CA ARG A 154 8.30 5.30 10.76
C ARG A 154 9.32 4.52 11.58
N PRO A 155 9.34 3.18 11.49
CA PRO A 155 10.39 2.40 12.13
C PRO A 155 11.76 2.79 11.57
N ASP A 156 12.80 2.68 12.38
CA ASP A 156 14.18 2.89 11.94
C ASP A 156 14.63 1.67 11.13
N LEU A 157 14.55 1.78 9.81
CA LEU A 157 14.91 0.72 8.86
C LEU A 157 16.40 0.36 8.92
N ARG A 158 17.25 1.18 9.54
CA ARG A 158 18.69 0.88 9.73
C ARG A 158 18.90 -0.25 10.74
N LEU A 159 17.99 -0.39 11.71
CA LEU A 159 18.09 -1.40 12.77
C LEU A 159 17.78 -2.82 12.27
N GLY A 160 17.10 -2.96 11.13
CA GLY A 160 16.74 -4.24 10.53
C GLY A 160 17.50 -4.54 9.24
N GLY A 161 18.66 -3.92 8.99
CA GLY A 161 19.37 -4.04 7.72
C GLY A 161 19.77 -5.47 7.32
N SER A 162 19.87 -6.39 8.28
CA SER A 162 20.10 -7.83 8.03
C SER A 162 18.85 -8.57 7.53
N ASP A 163 17.65 -8.06 7.82
CA ASP A 163 16.39 -8.63 7.38
C ASP A 163 16.08 -8.26 5.91
N VAL A 164 15.79 -9.28 5.10
CA VAL A 164 15.46 -9.13 3.67
C VAL A 164 14.20 -8.30 3.43
N CYS A 165 13.19 -8.40 4.29
CA CYS A 165 11.92 -7.66 4.21
C CYS A 165 12.18 -6.18 4.47
N VAL A 166 12.96 -5.87 5.51
CA VAL A 166 13.33 -4.50 5.86
C VAL A 166 14.13 -3.86 4.75
N ARG A 167 15.10 -4.57 4.15
CA ARG A 167 15.85 -4.06 2.98
C ARG A 167 14.94 -3.79 1.79
N LYS A 168 13.96 -4.67 1.53
CA LYS A 168 13.00 -4.49 0.44
C LYS A 168 12.11 -3.26 0.68
N VAL A 169 11.56 -3.08 1.89
CA VAL A 169 10.81 -1.86 2.27
C VAL A 169 11.69 -0.61 2.12
N ALA A 170 12.93 -0.65 2.61
CA ALA A 170 13.88 0.46 2.48
C ALA A 170 14.25 0.79 1.02
N SER A 171 14.19 -0.18 0.10
CA SER A 171 14.37 0.06 -1.34
C SER A 171 13.24 0.93 -1.88
N VAL A 172 11.99 0.55 -1.60
CA VAL A 172 10.79 1.27 -2.04
C VAL A 172 10.72 2.66 -1.40
N VAL A 173 11.03 2.78 -0.11
CA VAL A 173 11.13 4.07 0.60
C VAL A 173 12.11 5.01 -0.09
N ARG A 174 13.36 4.55 -0.31
CA ARG A 174 14.38 5.39 -0.96
C ARG A 174 14.01 5.79 -2.39
N TRP A 175 13.35 4.89 -3.12
CA TRP A 175 12.84 5.22 -4.46
C TRP A 175 11.79 6.32 -4.39
N PHE A 176 10.79 6.17 -3.52
CA PHE A 176 9.73 7.18 -3.36
C PHE A 176 10.31 8.52 -2.91
N GLU A 177 11.21 8.52 -1.91
CA GLU A 177 11.84 9.75 -1.41
C GLU A 177 12.61 10.49 -2.50
N ARG A 178 13.35 9.78 -3.38
CA ARG A 178 14.02 10.41 -4.53
C ARG A 178 13.01 10.97 -5.53
N MET A 179 11.99 10.20 -5.88
CA MET A 179 10.96 10.61 -6.84
C MET A 179 10.17 11.83 -6.34
N ALA A 180 9.87 11.89 -5.05
CA ALA A 180 9.15 12.98 -4.41
C ALA A 180 10.03 14.19 -4.03
N GLY A 181 11.35 14.14 -4.28
CA GLY A 181 12.29 15.22 -3.91
C GLY A 181 12.50 15.36 -2.39
N LEU A 182 12.26 14.30 -1.62
CA LEU A 182 12.42 14.25 -0.16
C LEU A 182 13.81 13.78 0.26
N ALA A 183 14.53 13.09 -0.63
CA ALA A 183 15.91 12.71 -0.38
C ALA A 183 16.74 14.01 -0.26
N ALA A 184 17.27 14.26 0.94
CA ALA A 184 18.27 15.29 1.13
C ALA A 184 19.42 15.04 0.13
N GLY A 185 19.89 16.10 -0.53
CA GLY A 185 21.19 16.08 -1.20
C GLY A 185 22.32 15.77 -0.23
#